data_AF-A0A7K1LTF2-F1
#
_entry.id   AF-A0A7K1LTF2-F1
#
_cell.length_a   1.000
_cell.length_b   1.000
_cell.length_c   1.000
_cell.angle_alpha   90.00
_cell.angle_beta   90.00
_cell.angle_gamma   90.00
#
_symmetry.space_group_name_H-M   'P 1'
#
loop_
_entity.id
_entity.type
_entity.pdbx_description
1 polymer ?
#
loop_
_entity_poly.entity_id
_entity_poly.type
_entity_poly.pdbx_seq_one_letter_code
_entity_poly.pdbx_strand_id
1 'polypeptide(L)'
;NDLYQATASTTATQASNVGQYAITGNANGSEYFSQRYQLVRQDGKLTVTPAQLIVSADAKTKVYGDADPTLTYQVSGLKNSDTAAGVLSGNLGRVAGENVGNYGILQGGLGLNTANYTLSYVGNDLRITP
;
A
#
# COMPACT_ATOMS: atom_id res chain seq x y z
N ASN A 1 -33.02 -37.03 12.33
CA ASN A 1 -31.70 -36.41 12.51
C ASN A 1 -31.71 -35.11 11.72
N ASP A 2 -31.89 -33.98 12.39
CA ASP A 2 -31.89 -32.67 11.73
C ASP A 2 -30.43 -32.28 11.45
N LEU A 3 -29.96 -32.67 10.28
CA LEU A 3 -28.62 -32.36 9.82
C LEU A 3 -28.62 -30.97 9.17
N TYR A 4 -27.73 -30.12 9.65
CA TYR A 4 -27.48 -28.77 9.18
C TYR A 4 -25.98 -28.61 8.92
N GLN A 5 -25.61 -28.03 7.77
CA GLN A 5 -24.24 -27.68 7.45
C GLN A 5 -24.16 -26.24 6.97
N ALA A 6 -23.19 -25.50 7.48
CA ALA A 6 -22.89 -24.14 7.07
C ALA A 6 -21.41 -23.99 6.70
N THR A 7 -21.15 -23.27 5.63
CA THR A 7 -19.83 -22.82 5.22
C THR A 7 -19.91 -21.35 4.84
N ALA A 8 -18.77 -20.67 4.86
CA ALA A 8 -18.64 -19.33 4.31
C ALA A 8 -17.46 -19.31 3.35
N SER A 9 -17.58 -18.55 2.27
CA SER A 9 -16.51 -18.38 1.30
C SER A 9 -16.34 -16.92 0.91
N THR A 10 -15.14 -16.57 0.47
CA THR A 10 -14.83 -15.28 -0.12
C THR A 10 -13.87 -15.49 -1.28
N THR A 11 -13.91 -14.58 -2.26
CA THR A 11 -12.94 -14.56 -3.36
C THR A 11 -11.64 -13.86 -2.98
N ALA A 12 -11.58 -13.20 -1.82
CA ALA A 12 -10.36 -12.58 -1.34
C ALA A 12 -9.26 -13.63 -1.10
N THR A 13 -8.04 -13.30 -1.48
CA THR A 13 -6.84 -14.10 -1.25
C THR A 13 -5.81 -13.27 -0.49
N GLN A 14 -4.70 -13.89 -0.09
CA GLN A 14 -3.59 -13.16 0.53
C GLN A 14 -3.02 -12.05 -0.37
N ALA A 15 -3.18 -12.16 -1.69
CA ALA A 15 -2.69 -11.21 -2.68
C ALA A 15 -3.78 -10.24 -3.18
N SER A 16 -4.97 -10.23 -2.55
CA SER A 16 -6.05 -9.33 -2.95
C SER A 16 -5.66 -7.86 -2.81
N ASN A 17 -6.02 -7.07 -3.82
CA ASN A 17 -5.89 -5.63 -3.81
C ASN A 17 -6.85 -4.99 -2.79
N VAL A 18 -6.65 -3.70 -2.54
CA VAL A 18 -7.58 -2.91 -1.73
C VAL A 18 -8.98 -2.94 -2.32
N GLY A 19 -9.97 -3.18 -1.46
CA GLY A 19 -11.36 -3.27 -1.89
C GLY A 19 -12.25 -3.99 -0.89
N GLN A 20 -13.50 -4.17 -1.30
CA GLN A 20 -14.49 -4.93 -0.56
C GLN A 20 -14.76 -6.26 -1.26
N TYR A 21 -14.74 -7.33 -0.48
CA TYR A 21 -14.96 -8.69 -0.93
C TYR A 21 -16.16 -9.25 -0.18
N ALA A 22 -17.12 -9.81 -0.93
CA ALA A 22 -18.26 -10.47 -0.31
C ALA A 22 -17.80 -11.70 0.48
N ILE A 23 -18.42 -11.92 1.63
CA ILE A 23 -18.38 -13.18 2.37
C ILE A 23 -19.75 -13.82 2.16
N THR A 24 -19.79 -14.85 1.33
CA THR A 24 -21.03 -15.54 0.99
C THR A 24 -21.24 -16.70 1.95
N GLY A 25 -22.33 -16.67 2.71
CA GLY A 25 -22.77 -17.80 3.51
C GLY A 25 -23.42 -18.85 2.61
N ASN A 26 -23.02 -20.11 2.74
CA ASN A 26 -23.71 -21.25 2.17
C ASN A 26 -24.20 -22.15 3.32
N ALA A 27 -25.49 -22.43 3.34
CA ALA A 27 -26.10 -23.21 4.40
C ALA A 27 -27.12 -24.17 3.80
N ASN A 28 -26.98 -25.45 4.12
CA ASN A 28 -27.86 -26.51 3.64
C ASN A 28 -28.45 -27.26 4.84
N GLY A 29 -29.78 -27.37 4.86
CA GLY A 29 -30.51 -28.22 5.80
C GLY A 29 -31.00 -29.48 5.11
N SER A 30 -31.15 -30.58 5.86
CA SER A 30 -31.88 -31.75 5.37
C SER A 30 -33.34 -31.40 5.04
N GLU A 31 -34.01 -32.26 4.27
CA GLU A 31 -35.45 -32.09 3.97
C GLU A 31 -36.32 -32.02 5.24
N TYR A 32 -35.93 -32.72 6.31
CA TYR A 32 -36.61 -32.66 7.61
C TYR A 32 -36.40 -31.33 8.33
N PHE A 33 -35.21 -30.74 8.21
CA PHE A 33 -34.88 -29.44 8.78
C PHE A 33 -35.64 -28.31 8.08
N SER A 34 -35.66 -28.31 6.74
CA SER A 34 -36.31 -27.26 5.93
C SER A 34 -37.85 -27.24 6.06
N GLN A 35 -38.46 -28.31 6.59
CA GLN A 35 -39.89 -28.35 6.91
C GLN A 35 -40.24 -27.69 8.25
N ARG A 36 -39.26 -27.49 9.13
CA ARG A 36 -39.46 -26.96 10.51
C ARG A 36 -38.78 -25.62 10.74
N TYR A 37 -37.70 -25.35 10.02
CA TYR A 37 -36.87 -24.16 10.18
C TYR A 37 -36.67 -23.47 8.83
N GLN A 38 -36.68 -22.14 8.87
CA GLN A 38 -36.30 -21.31 7.73
C GLN A 38 -34.86 -20.83 7.93
N LEU A 39 -34.04 -21.01 6.91
CA LEU A 39 -32.66 -20.53 6.89
C LEU A 39 -32.62 -19.09 6.35
N VAL A 40 -32.24 -18.16 7.23
CA VAL A 40 -31.94 -16.78 6.83
C VAL A 40 -30.43 -16.66 6.67
N ARG A 41 -30.00 -16.28 5.47
CA ARG A 41 -28.59 -15.98 5.19
C ARG A 41 -28.32 -14.50 5.38
N GLN A 42 -27.26 -14.18 6.11
CA GLN A 42 -26.74 -12.83 6.23
C GLN A 42 -25.31 -12.83 5.70
N ASP A 43 -25.13 -12.28 4.51
CA ASP A 43 -23.80 -12.18 3.91
C ASP A 43 -22.97 -11.11 4.62
N GLY A 44 -21.68 -11.42 4.79
CA GLY A 44 -20.70 -10.51 5.36
C GLY A 44 -19.91 -9.77 4.28
N LYS A 45 -19.06 -8.85 4.72
CA LYS A 45 -18.07 -8.20 3.85
C LYS A 45 -16.70 -8.24 4.51
N LEU A 46 -15.69 -8.64 3.75
CA LEU A 46 -14.28 -8.45 4.07
C LEU A 46 -13.81 -7.16 3.41
N THR A 47 -13.17 -6.28 4.18
CA THR A 47 -12.55 -5.06 3.64
C THR A 47 -11.04 -5.20 3.70
N VAL A 48 -10.38 -5.09 2.55
CA VAL A 48 -8.93 -5.00 2.44
C VAL A 48 -8.56 -3.52 2.37
N THR A 49 -7.84 -3.04 3.37
CA THR A 49 -7.41 -1.64 3.48
C THR A 49 -6.01 -1.45 2.90
N PRO A 50 -5.67 -0.23 2.44
CA PRO A 50 -4.32 0.07 1.93
C PRO A 50 -3.22 -0.24 2.96
N ALA A 51 -2.09 -0.71 2.47
CA ALA A 51 -0.88 -0.86 3.28
C ALA A 51 -0.11 0.47 3.34
N GLN A 52 0.63 0.71 4.43
CA GLN A 52 1.51 1.87 4.49
C GLN A 52 2.81 1.59 3.71
N LEU A 53 3.14 2.47 2.78
CA LEU A 53 4.42 2.49 2.09
C LEU A 53 5.24 3.68 2.59
N ILE A 54 6.46 3.41 3.07
CA ILE A 54 7.37 4.44 3.57
C ILE A 54 8.48 4.65 2.54
N VAL A 55 8.65 5.89 2.11
CA VAL A 55 9.75 6.31 1.24
C VAL A 55 10.66 7.26 2.01
N SER A 56 11.94 6.90 2.12
CA SER A 56 12.95 7.69 2.80
C SER A 56 14.00 8.17 1.81
N ALA A 57 14.19 9.47 1.69
CA ALA A 57 15.26 10.02 0.86
C ALA A 57 16.64 9.70 1.45
N ASP A 58 17.59 9.36 0.57
CA ASP A 58 18.99 9.23 0.97
C ASP A 58 19.63 10.62 1.05
N ALA A 59 20.43 10.86 2.09
CA ALA A 59 21.26 12.06 2.17
C ALA A 59 22.25 12.09 1.00
N LYS A 60 22.51 13.29 0.49
CA LYS A 60 23.46 13.50 -0.61
C LYS A 60 24.43 14.62 -0.25
N THR A 61 25.58 14.60 -0.92
CA THR A 61 26.57 15.67 -0.81
C THR A 61 27.05 16.04 -2.19
N LYS A 62 27.35 17.32 -2.41
CA LYS A 62 28.09 17.81 -3.58
C LYS A 62 29.07 18.91 -3.18
N VAL A 63 30.06 19.17 -4.03
CA VAL A 63 30.98 20.31 -3.86
C VAL A 63 30.37 21.54 -4.55
N TYR A 64 30.67 22.72 -4.04
CA TYR A 64 30.23 23.98 -4.62
C TYR A 64 30.70 24.12 -6.07
N GLY A 65 29.76 24.39 -6.97
CA GLY A 65 30.02 24.46 -8.42
C GLY A 65 29.83 23.15 -9.17
N ASP A 66 29.72 22.02 -8.47
CA ASP A 66 29.39 20.73 -9.10
C ASP A 66 27.89 20.60 -9.40
N ALA A 67 27.60 19.76 -10.40
CA ALA A 67 26.24 19.36 -10.71
C ALA A 67 25.60 18.57 -9.55
N ASP A 68 24.27 18.62 -9.48
CA ASP A 68 23.55 17.84 -8.47
C ASP A 68 23.72 16.33 -8.68
N PRO A 69 23.95 15.56 -7.60
CA PRO A 69 23.94 14.12 -7.68
C PRO A 69 22.51 13.62 -7.92
N THR A 70 22.40 12.43 -8.52
CA THR A 70 21.11 11.75 -8.63
C THR A 70 20.51 11.51 -7.24
N LEU A 71 19.31 12.04 -7.02
CA LEU A 71 18.55 11.80 -5.80
C LEU A 71 18.06 10.35 -5.78
N THR A 72 18.28 9.66 -4.66
CA THR A 72 17.86 8.28 -4.45
C THR A 72 17.04 8.18 -3.17
N TYR A 73 16.29 7.09 -3.05
CA TYR A 73 15.45 6.81 -1.89
C TYR A 73 15.34 5.32 -1.64
N GLN A 74 14.97 4.98 -0.42
CA GLN A 74 14.64 3.63 0.00
C GLN A 74 13.14 3.50 0.25
N VAL A 75 12.60 2.33 -0.12
CA VAL A 75 11.18 2.02 0.01
C VAL A 75 11.02 0.84 0.95
N SER A 76 10.07 0.93 1.88
CA SER A 76 9.70 -0.16 2.77
C SER A 76 8.18 -0.26 2.91
N GLY A 77 7.68 -1.44 3.28
CA GLY A 77 6.24 -1.69 3.42
C GLY A 77 5.56 -2.32 2.19
N LEU A 78 6.32 -2.63 1.12
CA LEU A 78 5.82 -3.37 -0.04
C LEU A 78 5.22 -4.73 0.38
N LYS A 79 4.14 -5.11 -0.28
CA LYS A 79 3.40 -6.36 -0.10
C LYS A 79 3.26 -7.09 -1.44
N ASN A 80 2.83 -8.35 -1.39
CA ASN A 80 2.44 -9.13 -2.57
C ASN A 80 3.50 -9.20 -3.68
N SER A 81 4.79 -9.14 -3.30
CA SER A 81 5.93 -9.07 -4.23
C SER A 81 5.93 -7.84 -5.16
N ASP A 82 5.20 -6.78 -4.79
CA ASP A 82 5.23 -5.49 -5.46
C ASP A 82 6.64 -4.89 -5.44
N THR A 83 6.95 -4.11 -6.47
CA THR A 83 8.23 -3.39 -6.59
C THR A 83 8.01 -1.89 -6.49
N ALA A 84 9.02 -1.16 -6.03
CA ALA A 84 8.96 0.30 -5.94
C ALA A 84 8.61 0.95 -7.29
N ALA A 85 9.21 0.48 -8.39
CA ALA A 85 8.93 0.99 -9.74
C ALA A 85 7.50 0.64 -10.22
N GLY A 86 6.90 -0.41 -9.69
CA GLY A 86 5.53 -0.81 -9.99
C GLY A 86 4.47 -0.01 -9.25
N VAL A 87 4.79 0.55 -8.07
CA VAL A 87 3.82 1.24 -7.20
C VAL A 87 4.05 2.76 -7.08
N LEU A 88 5.24 3.24 -7.44
CA LEU A 88 5.61 4.65 -7.42
C LEU A 88 5.83 5.19 -8.83
N SER A 89 5.63 6.49 -8.98
CA SER A 89 5.94 7.25 -10.20
C SER A 89 6.44 8.64 -9.84
N GLY A 90 7.11 9.31 -10.78
CA GLY A 90 7.72 10.62 -10.57
C GLY A 90 9.09 10.54 -9.87
N ASN A 91 9.55 11.70 -9.38
CA ASN A 91 10.90 11.88 -8.86
C ASN A 91 10.91 12.77 -7.63
N LEU A 92 11.93 12.58 -6.78
CA LEU A 92 12.23 13.49 -5.68
C LEU A 92 12.60 14.86 -6.21
N GLY A 93 12.28 15.88 -5.42
CA GLY A 93 12.74 17.25 -5.62
C GLY A 93 13.70 17.65 -4.51
N ARG A 94 14.37 18.78 -4.67
CA ARG A 94 15.09 19.42 -3.57
C ARG A 94 14.77 20.90 -3.49
N VAL A 95 15.03 21.49 -2.33
CA VAL A 95 15.04 22.94 -2.15
C VAL A 95 16.14 23.54 -3.03
N ALA A 96 15.79 24.60 -3.75
CA ALA A 96 16.71 25.31 -4.65
C ALA A 96 17.79 26.07 -3.87
N GLY A 97 18.96 26.19 -4.49
CA GLY A 97 20.11 26.95 -3.98
C GLY A 97 21.42 26.21 -4.19
N GLU A 98 22.50 27.00 -4.28
CA GLU A 98 23.82 26.52 -4.72
C GLU A 98 24.95 26.88 -3.76
N ASN A 99 24.72 27.80 -2.81
CA ASN A 99 25.73 28.17 -1.82
C ASN A 99 25.98 27.02 -0.84
N VAL A 100 27.17 26.98 -0.23
CA VAL A 100 27.50 26.03 0.84
C VAL A 100 26.42 26.05 1.92
N GLY A 101 25.88 24.88 2.25
CA GLY A 101 24.73 24.75 3.14
C GLY A 101 23.99 23.42 2.96
N ASN A 102 22.89 23.26 3.69
CA ASN A 102 22.01 22.09 3.58
C ASN A 102 20.70 22.49 2.89
N TYR A 103 20.24 21.65 1.97
CA TYR A 103 19.03 21.84 1.19
C TYR A 103 18.16 20.59 1.29
N GLY A 104 16.93 20.76 1.76
CA GLY A 104 16.01 19.63 1.93
C GLY A 104 15.72 18.92 0.61
N ILE A 105 15.88 17.60 0.62
CA ILE A 105 15.32 16.66 -0.36
C ILE A 105 13.87 16.41 0.06
N LEU A 106 12.97 16.78 -0.84
CA LEU A 106 11.52 16.75 -0.66
C LEU A 106 10.93 15.64 -1.55
N GLN A 107 9.70 15.23 -1.23
CA GLN A 107 8.97 14.23 -2.02
C GLN A 107 8.89 14.63 -3.50
N GLY A 108 8.82 15.94 -3.78
CA GLY A 108 8.76 16.45 -5.14
C GLY A 108 7.52 15.95 -5.86
N GLY A 109 7.71 15.39 -7.06
CA GLY A 109 6.65 14.77 -7.85
C GLY A 109 6.45 13.28 -7.56
N LEU A 110 7.18 12.71 -6.60
CA LEU A 110 7.05 11.28 -6.28
C LEU A 110 5.67 10.99 -5.69
N GLY A 111 4.96 10.03 -6.27
CA GLY A 111 3.61 9.66 -5.85
C GLY A 111 3.29 8.21 -6.13
N LEU A 112 2.19 7.73 -5.54
CA LEU A 112 1.67 6.39 -5.78
C LEU A 112 0.91 6.34 -7.10
N ASN A 113 1.02 5.22 -7.81
CA ASN A 113 0.22 4.93 -9.01
C ASN A 113 -0.94 3.95 -8.74
N THR A 114 -1.09 3.49 -7.49
CA THR A 114 -2.07 2.48 -7.07
C THR A 114 -2.74 2.88 -5.76
N ALA A 115 -3.99 2.45 -5.58
CA ALA A 115 -4.75 2.62 -4.33
C ALA A 115 -4.40 1.56 -3.27
N ASN A 116 -3.52 0.60 -3.59
CA ASN A 116 -3.10 -0.46 -2.67
C ASN A 116 -2.29 0.05 -1.49
N TYR A 117 -1.76 1.26 -1.58
CA TYR A 117 -0.89 1.85 -0.56
C TYR A 117 -1.34 3.25 -0.17
N THR A 118 -0.91 3.67 1.02
CA THR A 118 -0.81 5.07 1.43
C THR A 118 0.66 5.45 1.55
N LEU A 119 1.04 6.62 1.05
CA LEU A 119 2.44 7.06 1.03
C LEU A 119 2.80 7.88 2.28
N SER A 120 3.86 7.48 2.96
CA SER A 120 4.52 8.25 4.02
C SER A 120 5.93 8.60 3.56
N TYR A 121 6.21 9.89 3.39
CA TYR A 121 7.51 10.37 2.95
C TYR A 121 8.35 10.88 4.12
N VAL A 122 9.62 10.48 4.15
CA VAL A 122 10.64 10.96 5.09
C VAL A 122 11.74 11.65 4.28
N GLY A 123 11.84 12.98 4.48
CA GLY A 123 12.86 13.81 3.82
C GLY A 123 14.26 13.61 4.38
N ASN A 124 15.24 14.13 3.65
CA ASN A 124 16.65 14.18 4.04
C ASN A 124 17.29 15.43 3.41
N ASP A 125 18.60 15.62 3.51
CA ASP A 125 19.27 16.81 2.96
C ASP A 125 20.30 16.49 1.86
N LEU A 126 20.40 17.40 0.89
CA LEU A 126 21.58 17.59 0.06
C LEU A 126 22.48 18.63 0.74
N ARG A 127 23.69 18.22 1.10
CA ARG A 127 24.73 19.08 1.66
C ARG A 127 25.66 19.58 0.55
N ILE A 128 25.77 20.91 0.40
CA ILE A 128 26.77 21.54 -0.46
C ILE A 128 27.97 21.91 0.41
N THR A 129 29.14 21.38 0.08
CA THR A 129 30.42 21.68 0.75
C THR A 129 31.25 22.68 -0.08
N PRO A 130 32.18 23.44 0.54
CA PRO A 130 33.10 24.30 -0.18
C PRO A 130 33.94 23.54 -1.22
#